data_AF-A0A410Q744-F1
#
_entry.id   AF-A0A410Q744-F1
#
_cell.length_a   1.000
_cell.length_b   1.000
_cell.length_c   1.000
_cell.angle_alpha   90.00
_cell.angle_beta   90.00
_cell.angle_gamma   90.00
#
_symmetry.space_group_name_H-M   'P 1'
#
loop_
_entity.id
_entity.type
_entity.pdbx_description
1 polymer ?
#
loop_
_entity_poly.entity_id
_entity_poly.type
_entity_poly.pdbx_seq_one_letter_code
_entity_poly.pdbx_strand_id
1 'polypeptide(L)'
;MELFKNVAGSVTKAVNYVVDKNRRAAMINRLKIVIRNEKEIEARSYIELGRYYYENMRDASDERTEPLCAAVDNADRRLKRAFAKLDEMMVPAGADQEEEDGCEESGCAESASDEGEDFFRSFSAAEEEPDGTGEVADDDPVI
;
A
#
# COMPACT_ATOMS: atom_id res chain seq x y z
N MET A 1 44.14 44.41 -11.32
CA MET A 1 42.80 43.86 -11.64
C MET A 1 42.77 42.35 -11.42
N GLU A 2 43.01 41.87 -10.19
CA GLU A 2 43.12 40.42 -9.91
C GLU A 2 42.04 39.93 -8.95
N LEU A 3 41.55 40.80 -8.06
CA LEU A 3 40.48 40.48 -7.11
C LEU A 3 39.14 40.15 -7.79
N PHE A 4 38.77 40.86 -8.86
CA PHE A 4 37.54 40.58 -9.62
C PHE A 4 37.58 39.23 -10.36
N LYS A 5 38.76 38.76 -10.78
CA LYS A 5 38.91 37.46 -11.48
C LYS A 5 38.75 36.29 -10.51
N ASN A 6 39.25 36.44 -9.28
CA ASN A 6 39.12 35.41 -8.24
C ASN A 6 37.68 35.30 -7.70
N VAL A 7 36.96 36.41 -7.57
CA VAL A 7 35.54 36.41 -7.18
C VAL A 7 34.65 35.83 -8.29
N ALA A 8 34.90 36.15 -9.55
CA ALA A 8 34.16 35.54 -10.68
C ALA A 8 34.37 34.01 -10.76
N GLY A 9 35.60 33.53 -10.48
CA GLY A 9 35.93 32.11 -10.47
C GLY A 9 35.25 31.32 -9.33
N SER A 10 35.08 31.92 -8.14
CA SER A 10 34.43 31.24 -7.02
C SER A 10 32.91 31.15 -7.18
N VAL A 11 32.28 32.21 -7.69
CA VAL A 11 30.82 32.24 -7.96
C VAL A 11 30.46 31.24 -9.06
N THR A 12 31.28 31.11 -10.10
CA THR A 12 31.05 30.13 -11.18
C THR A 12 31.14 28.69 -10.68
N LYS A 13 32.08 28.39 -9.77
CA LYS A 13 32.18 27.05 -9.14
C LYS A 13 30.99 26.73 -8.25
N ALA A 14 30.50 27.70 -7.47
CA ALA A 14 29.33 27.51 -6.62
C ALA A 14 28.05 27.25 -7.44
N VAL A 15 27.86 27.98 -8.54
CA VAL A 15 26.70 27.78 -9.45
C VAL A 15 26.74 26.41 -10.11
N ASN A 16 27.90 25.99 -10.64
CA ASN A 16 28.04 24.66 -11.25
C ASN A 16 27.74 23.53 -10.24
N TYR A 17 28.19 23.67 -9.00
CA TYR A 17 27.91 22.69 -7.94
C TYR A 17 26.40 22.56 -7.62
N VAL A 18 25.68 23.69 -7.60
CA VAL A 18 24.23 23.70 -7.36
C VAL A 18 23.46 23.13 -8.57
N VAL A 19 23.90 23.42 -9.80
CA VAL A 19 23.31 22.86 -11.02
C VAL A 19 23.49 21.35 -11.07
N ASP A 20 24.68 20.84 -10.74
CA ASP A 20 24.94 19.39 -10.69
C ASP A 20 24.09 18.70 -9.62
N LYS A 21 23.94 19.32 -8.44
CA LYS A 21 23.03 18.82 -7.40
C LYS A 21 21.57 18.85 -7.83
N ASN A 22 21.12 19.92 -8.49
CA ASN A 22 19.77 20.03 -9.01
C ASN A 22 19.50 18.96 -10.08
N ARG A 23 20.43 18.76 -11.01
CA ARG A 23 20.35 17.71 -12.03
C ARG A 23 20.30 16.31 -11.41
N ARG A 24 21.14 16.05 -10.40
CA ARG A 24 21.13 14.78 -9.67
C ARG A 24 19.82 14.57 -8.92
N ALA A 25 19.32 15.60 -8.23
CA ALA A 25 18.04 15.56 -7.54
C ALA A 25 16.87 15.35 -8.52
N ALA A 26 16.89 16.00 -9.68
CA ALA A 26 15.90 15.82 -10.74
C ALA A 26 15.89 14.37 -11.27
N MET A 27 17.06 13.76 -11.47
CA MET A 27 17.16 12.35 -11.86
C MET A 27 16.61 11.40 -10.78
N ILE A 28 16.94 11.66 -9.50
CA ILE A 28 16.41 10.87 -8.37
C ILE A 28 14.88 10.98 -8.31
N ASN A 29 14.33 12.19 -8.45
CA ASN A 29 12.89 12.40 -8.42
C ASN A 29 12.17 11.70 -9.58
N ARG A 30 12.76 11.70 -10.78
CA ARG A 30 12.23 10.95 -11.92
C ARG A 30 12.22 9.44 -11.65
N LEU A 31 13.31 8.89 -11.13
CA LEU A 31 13.38 7.47 -10.78
C LEU A 31 12.37 7.11 -9.69
N LYS A 32 12.18 7.95 -8.67
CA LYS A 32 11.13 7.75 -7.65
C LYS A 32 9.73 7.71 -8.24
N ILE A 33 9.43 8.53 -9.25
CA ILE A 33 8.14 8.50 -9.94
C ILE A 33 7.99 7.17 -10.69
N VAL A 34 8.99 6.76 -11.45
CA VAL A 34 8.96 5.48 -12.18
C VAL A 34 8.74 4.33 -11.21
N ILE A 35 9.50 4.25 -10.12
CA ILE A 35 9.37 3.17 -9.12
C ILE A 35 7.95 3.12 -8.54
N ARG A 36 7.35 4.27 -8.20
CA ARG A 36 5.97 4.30 -7.68
C ARG A 36 4.98 3.82 -8.73
N ASN A 37 5.11 4.29 -9.96
CA ASN A 37 4.23 3.88 -11.06
C ASN A 37 4.35 2.37 -11.34
N GLU A 38 5.57 1.83 -11.40
CA GLU A 38 5.79 0.40 -11.61
C GLU A 38 5.21 -0.43 -10.46
N LYS A 39 5.38 0.00 -9.20
CA LYS A 39 4.77 -0.67 -8.05
C LYS A 39 3.24 -0.66 -8.10
N GLU A 40 2.64 0.45 -8.53
CA GLU A 40 1.18 0.54 -8.70
C GLU A 40 0.69 -0.38 -9.83
N ILE A 41 1.42 -0.43 -10.95
CA ILE A 41 1.10 -1.32 -12.08
C ILE A 41 1.24 -2.78 -11.65
N GLU A 42 2.32 -3.13 -10.97
CA GLU A 42 2.57 -4.46 -10.42
C GLU A 42 1.45 -4.89 -9.47
N ALA A 43 1.08 -4.05 -8.50
CA ALA A 43 0.00 -4.34 -7.55
C ALA A 43 -1.35 -4.54 -8.26
N ARG A 44 -1.69 -3.68 -9.23
CA ARG A 44 -2.94 -3.82 -10.00
C ARG A 44 -2.93 -5.10 -10.86
N SER A 45 -1.79 -5.43 -11.45
CA SER A 45 -1.64 -6.65 -12.26
C SER A 45 -1.82 -7.90 -11.41
N TYR A 46 -1.31 -7.92 -10.17
CA TYR A 46 -1.53 -9.03 -9.25
C TYR A 46 -3.00 -9.19 -8.85
N ILE A 47 -3.73 -8.08 -8.64
CA ILE A 47 -5.16 -8.13 -8.35
C ILE A 47 -5.94 -8.74 -9.53
N GLU A 48 -5.66 -8.28 -10.75
CA GLU A 48 -6.31 -8.80 -11.96
C GLU A 48 -5.97 -10.28 -12.20
N LEU A 49 -4.72 -10.67 -11.99
CA LEU A 49 -4.27 -12.05 -12.08
C LEU A 49 -4.98 -12.95 -11.04
N GLY A 50 -5.10 -12.48 -9.80
CA GLY A 50 -5.81 -13.18 -8.74
C GLY A 50 -7.30 -13.35 -9.07
N ARG A 51 -7.92 -12.33 -9.65
CA ARG A 51 -9.31 -12.38 -10.12
C ARG A 51 -9.50 -13.40 -11.24
N TYR A 52 -8.61 -13.40 -12.24
CA TYR A 52 -8.62 -14.39 -13.32
C TYR A 52 -8.44 -15.82 -12.78
N TYR A 53 -7.52 -16.02 -11.83
CA TYR A 53 -7.33 -17.32 -11.19
C TYR A 53 -8.59 -17.80 -10.48
N TYR A 54 -9.23 -16.92 -9.70
CA TYR A 54 -10.46 -17.22 -8.99
C TYR A 54 -11.62 -17.56 -9.93
N GLU A 55 -11.77 -16.86 -11.06
CA GLU A 55 -12.87 -17.07 -12.02
C GLU A 55 -12.66 -18.29 -12.94
N ASN A 56 -11.41 -18.60 -13.32
CA ASN A 56 -11.13 -19.56 -14.40
C ASN A 56 -10.41 -20.84 -13.96
N MET A 57 -9.72 -20.84 -12.82
CA MET A 57 -8.84 -21.94 -12.39
C MET A 57 -9.07 -22.36 -10.93
N ARG A 58 -10.15 -21.91 -10.28
CA ARG A 58 -10.49 -22.33 -8.92
C ARG A 58 -10.72 -23.85 -8.89
N ASP A 59 -9.90 -24.54 -8.11
CA ASP A 59 -10.06 -25.95 -7.80
C ASP A 59 -10.46 -26.10 -6.33
N ALA A 60 -11.68 -26.58 -6.10
CA ALA A 60 -12.22 -26.77 -4.74
C ALA A 60 -11.51 -27.88 -3.95
N SER A 61 -10.64 -28.67 -4.60
CA SER A 61 -9.86 -29.73 -3.95
C SER A 61 -8.50 -29.25 -3.43
N ASP A 62 -8.08 -28.03 -3.75
CA ASP A 62 -6.80 -27.49 -3.28
C ASP A 62 -6.92 -26.89 -1.86
N GLU A 63 -6.38 -27.62 -0.88
CA GLU A 63 -6.40 -27.27 0.55
C GLU A 63 -5.74 -25.91 0.85
N ARG A 64 -4.85 -25.41 -0.03
CA ARG A 64 -4.14 -24.15 0.19
C ARG A 64 -4.89 -22.93 -0.32
N THR A 65 -5.61 -23.05 -1.42
CA THR A 65 -6.27 -21.91 -2.09
C THR A 65 -7.75 -21.81 -1.74
N GLU A 66 -8.41 -22.91 -1.41
CA GLU A 66 -9.83 -22.92 -1.02
C GLU A 66 -10.15 -22.04 0.22
N PRO A 67 -9.37 -22.02 1.32
CA PRO A 67 -9.67 -21.12 2.44
C PRO A 67 -9.56 -19.64 2.06
N LEU A 68 -8.65 -19.30 1.14
CA LEU A 68 -8.50 -17.94 0.62
C LEU A 68 -9.70 -17.56 -0.25
N CYS A 69 -10.17 -18.47 -1.10
CA CYS A 69 -11.37 -18.27 -1.92
C CYS A 69 -12.63 -18.12 -1.05
N ALA A 70 -12.78 -18.95 -0.01
CA ALA A 70 -13.89 -18.86 0.93
C ALA A 70 -13.92 -17.52 1.71
N ALA A 71 -12.74 -16.98 2.05
CA ALA A 71 -12.64 -15.67 2.68
C ALA A 71 -13.12 -14.54 1.75
N VAL A 72 -12.78 -14.59 0.46
CA VAL A 72 -13.28 -13.66 -0.56
C VAL A 72 -14.80 -13.74 -0.68
N ASP A 73 -15.36 -14.96 -0.75
CA ASP A 73 -16.82 -15.18 -0.84
C ASP A 73 -17.58 -14.62 0.37
N ASN A 74 -16.99 -14.78 1.57
CA ASN A 74 -17.57 -14.24 2.80
C ASN A 74 -17.54 -12.70 2.81
N ALA A 75 -16.40 -12.11 2.43
CA ALA A 75 -16.24 -10.66 2.34
C ALA A 75 -17.23 -10.06 1.34
N ASP A 76 -17.38 -10.66 0.16
CA ASP A 76 -18.35 -10.23 -0.86
C ASP A 76 -19.79 -10.28 -0.35
N ARG A 77 -20.15 -11.31 0.41
CA ARG A 77 -21.47 -11.41 1.03
C ARG A 77 -21.69 -10.31 2.08
N ARG A 78 -20.67 -10.01 2.89
CA ARG A 78 -20.72 -8.91 3.87
C ARG A 78 -20.82 -7.55 3.18
N LEU A 79 -20.10 -7.35 2.08
CA LEU A 79 -20.17 -6.13 1.26
C LEU A 79 -21.57 -5.96 0.67
N LYS A 80 -22.14 -6.99 0.03
CA LYS A 80 -23.50 -6.93 -0.53
C LYS A 80 -24.54 -6.56 0.53
N ARG A 81 -24.45 -7.13 1.73
CA ARG A 81 -25.33 -6.78 2.86
C ARG A 81 -25.16 -5.32 3.32
N ALA A 82 -23.91 -4.86 3.41
CA ALA A 82 -23.61 -3.49 3.79
C ALA A 82 -24.10 -2.48 2.75
N PHE A 83 -23.92 -2.77 1.46
CA PHE A 83 -24.44 -1.94 0.36
C PHE A 83 -25.97 -1.93 0.34
N ALA A 84 -26.64 -3.08 0.45
CA ALA A 84 -28.10 -3.13 0.49
C ALA A 84 -28.70 -2.28 1.63
N LYS A 85 -28.08 -2.35 2.82
CA LYS A 85 -28.49 -1.51 3.96
C LYS A 85 -28.20 -0.03 3.74
N LEU A 86 -27.09 0.29 3.09
CA LEU A 86 -26.74 1.67 2.76
C LEU A 86 -27.71 2.24 1.72
N ASP A 87 -28.08 1.46 0.71
CA ASP A 87 -29.07 1.85 -0.29
C ASP A 87 -30.44 2.08 0.36
N GLU A 88 -30.88 1.20 1.25
CA GLU A 88 -32.12 1.39 2.04
C GLU A 88 -32.14 2.72 2.81
N MET A 89 -31.01 3.11 3.42
CA MET A 89 -30.90 4.40 4.14
C MET A 89 -30.78 5.61 3.20
N MET A 90 -30.26 5.42 1.99
CA MET A 90 -30.09 6.49 0.99
C MET A 90 -31.34 6.74 0.16
N VAL A 91 -32.28 5.80 0.10
CA VAL A 91 -33.60 6.03 -0.49
C VAL A 91 -34.32 7.07 0.37
N PRO A 92 -34.60 8.28 -0.15
CA PRO A 92 -35.34 9.29 0.61
C PRO A 92 -36.73 8.74 0.93
N ALA A 93 -37.21 8.98 2.15
CA ALA A 93 -38.44 8.46 2.73
C ALA A 93 -39.75 8.89 2.01
N GLY A 94 -39.85 8.70 0.70
CA GLY A 94 -40.94 9.16 -0.14
C GLY A 94 -40.88 8.70 -1.60
N ALA A 95 -40.19 7.59 -1.91
CA ALA A 95 -40.33 6.92 -3.21
C ALA A 95 -40.91 5.52 -2.95
N ASP A 96 -42.23 5.47 -3.08
CA ASP A 96 -43.18 4.36 -3.16
C ASP A 96 -42.58 2.94 -3.24
N GLN A 97 -43.06 2.12 -2.31
CA GLN A 97 -42.89 0.67 -2.23
C GLN A 97 -43.48 -0.02 -3.46
N GLU A 98 -42.68 -0.84 -4.13
CA GLU A 98 -43.17 -2.05 -4.80
C GLU A 98 -42.38 -3.23 -4.23
N GLU A 99 -43.10 -4.11 -3.53
CA GLU A 99 -42.61 -5.33 -2.89
C GLU A 99 -42.42 -6.46 -3.91
N GLU A 100 -41.30 -7.18 -3.82
CA GLU A 100 -41.05 -8.60 -4.17
C GLU A 100 -39.61 -8.92 -3.71
N ASP A 101 -39.20 -10.02 -3.09
CA ASP A 101 -39.81 -11.19 -2.46
C ASP A 101 -38.65 -11.96 -1.76
N GLY A 102 -38.93 -12.66 -0.66
CA GLY A 102 -38.19 -13.84 -0.18
C GLY A 102 -36.72 -13.73 0.24
N CYS A 103 -36.46 -13.39 1.51
CA CYS A 103 -35.34 -14.00 2.25
C CYS A 103 -35.90 -14.70 3.48
N GLU A 104 -36.45 -15.89 3.23
CA GLU A 104 -36.93 -16.82 4.24
C GLU A 104 -35.77 -17.41 5.05
N GLU A 105 -36.05 -17.51 6.34
CA GLU A 105 -35.25 -17.95 7.47
C GLU A 105 -34.34 -19.17 7.20
N SER A 106 -33.02 -19.00 7.36
CA SER A 106 -32.12 -20.12 7.66
C SER A 106 -30.91 -19.65 8.47
N GLY A 107 -31.01 -19.84 9.79
CA GLY A 107 -29.88 -20.15 10.67
C GLY A 107 -28.74 -19.15 10.74
N CYS A 108 -28.99 -17.96 11.32
CA CYS A 108 -27.92 -17.18 11.94
C CYS A 108 -27.40 -17.93 13.18
N ALA A 109 -26.50 -18.91 12.96
CA ALA A 109 -25.65 -19.40 14.03
C ALA A 109 -24.69 -18.25 14.40
N GLU A 110 -24.91 -17.67 15.57
CA GLU A 110 -23.91 -16.84 16.25
C GLU A 110 -22.59 -17.63 16.32
N SER A 111 -21.57 -17.08 15.69
CA SER A 111 -20.17 -17.38 16.02
C SER A 111 -19.46 -16.05 16.03
N ALA A 112 -19.70 -15.32 17.11
CA ALA A 112 -18.77 -14.32 17.58
C ALA A 112 -17.48 -15.04 17.97
N SER A 113 -16.52 -15.08 17.04
CA SER A 113 -15.09 -15.21 17.36
C SER A 113 -14.36 -14.28 16.40
N ASP A 114 -14.38 -13.01 16.82
CA ASP A 114 -13.47 -11.95 16.40
C ASP A 114 -12.06 -12.33 16.86
N GLU A 115 -11.33 -13.05 16.01
CA GLU A 115 -9.89 -13.29 16.16
C GLU A 115 -9.26 -13.14 14.77
N GLY A 116 -9.42 -11.94 14.20
CA GLY A 116 -8.75 -11.53 12.96
C GLY A 116 -7.37 -10.95 13.26
N GLU A 117 -6.53 -11.70 13.97
CA GLU A 117 -5.17 -11.27 14.30
C GLU A 117 -4.17 -11.63 13.18
N ASP A 118 -3.61 -10.58 12.59
CA ASP A 118 -2.22 -10.51 12.11
C ASP A 118 -1.76 -11.41 10.96
N PHE A 119 -2.52 -11.54 9.86
CA PHE A 119 -1.92 -12.03 8.60
C PHE A 119 -1.02 -10.97 7.92
N PHE A 120 -1.39 -9.68 7.98
CA PHE A 120 -0.71 -8.62 7.22
C PHE A 120 0.45 -7.94 7.96
N ARG A 121 0.65 -8.22 9.26
CA ARG A 121 1.66 -7.54 10.08
C ARG A 121 3.09 -8.03 9.83
N SER A 122 3.26 -9.22 9.23
CA SER A 122 4.58 -9.82 9.03
C SER A 122 5.41 -9.23 7.88
N PHE A 123 4.84 -8.44 6.97
CA PHE A 123 5.61 -7.90 5.84
C PHE A 123 6.23 -6.51 6.11
N SER A 124 5.86 -5.85 7.20
CA SER A 124 6.24 -4.44 7.45
C SER A 124 7.27 -4.25 8.57
N ALA A 125 7.66 -5.31 9.28
CA ALA A 125 8.57 -5.24 10.42
C ALA A 125 9.98 -5.74 10.04
N ALA A 126 10.63 -5.06 9.10
CA ALA A 126 12.03 -5.28 8.81
C ALA A 126 12.68 -4.05 8.15
N GLU A 127 12.59 -2.87 8.77
CA GLU A 127 13.61 -1.81 8.63
C GLU A 127 13.61 -0.97 9.92
N GLU A 128 14.44 -1.37 10.89
CA GLU A 128 14.83 -0.53 12.02
C GLU A 128 16.35 -0.34 11.97
N GLU A 129 16.76 0.80 11.44
CA GLU A 129 17.95 1.61 11.73
C GLU A 129 17.55 3.04 11.26
N PRO A 130 17.93 4.17 11.91
CA PRO A 130 19.21 4.37 12.60
C PRO A 130 19.17 5.33 13.83
N ASP A 131 20.38 5.73 14.26
CA ASP A 131 20.80 6.97 14.95
C ASP A 131 21.07 6.78 16.45
N GLY A 132 22.27 7.00 17.00
CA GLY A 132 23.29 7.99 16.67
C GLY A 132 23.39 8.97 17.85
N THR A 133 24.42 8.84 18.69
CA THR A 133 25.15 9.89 19.46
C THR A 133 25.87 9.29 20.67
N GLY A 134 27.14 9.65 20.88
CA GLY A 134 27.88 9.26 22.08
C GLY A 134 29.40 9.46 22.02
N GLU A 135 29.82 10.73 21.94
CA GLU A 135 31.05 11.31 22.51
C GLU A 135 32.47 10.85 22.09
N VAL A 136 33.33 11.88 22.05
CA VAL A 136 34.75 11.90 21.70
C VAL A 136 35.54 11.97 23.01
N ALA A 137 36.57 11.12 23.14
CA ALA A 137 37.80 11.25 23.96
C ALA A 137 38.37 9.82 24.16
N ASP A 138 39.64 9.47 24.17
CA ASP A 138 40.96 10.04 23.83
C ASP A 138 41.93 8.82 23.94
N ASP A 139 43.05 8.85 23.20
CA ASP A 139 44.34 8.15 23.45
C ASP A 139 44.52 6.59 23.30
N ASP A 140 45.16 6.21 22.17
CA ASP A 140 46.32 5.29 21.92
C ASP A 140 46.86 4.27 22.97
N PRO A 141 47.74 3.29 22.62
CA PRO A 141 48.04 2.65 21.33
C PRO A 141 48.23 1.10 21.36
N VAL A 142 48.25 0.54 20.15
CA VAL A 142 48.99 -0.62 19.59
C VAL A 142 49.76 -1.57 20.53
N ILE A 143 49.48 -2.87 20.37
CA ILE A 143 50.42 -3.99 20.60
C ILE A 143 50.67 -4.70 19.28
#